data_AF-A0A3L6RPI8-F1
#
_entry.id   AF-A0A3L6RPI8-F1
#
_cell.length_a   1.000
_cell.length_b   1.000
_cell.length_c   1.000
_cell.angle_alpha   90.00
_cell.angle_beta   90.00
_cell.angle_gamma   90.00
#
_symmetry.space_group_name_H-M   'P 1'
#
loop_
_entity.id
_entity.type
_entity.pdbx_description
1 polymer ?
#
loop_
_entity_poly.entity_id
_entity_poly.type
_entity_poly.pdbx_seq_one_letter_code
_entity_poly.pdbx_strand_id
1 'polypeptide(L)'
;MSAAAAFPSWAILEPFVFRRDDDASFPDETKAPVRASGTTSWGAPFRIAFSFAEPPRVSRLYVQLPGFPGPDKQTPLVILATHRHLTLLRVATELPNFVMVQDFFIYSAYNPSSLQRLPPCTEPSGQRRRGHLLPYPKDHEGVERRILAIRSMGLLCRGEGEEFAVAELKLFTSRSRNKVHADIFFLKSAVPAGLCGEKWSSMRVPILHSGNPDEDDIRQLSLWNTDDVIPIDRWLCWIDYSRGVLF
;
A
#
# COMPACT_ATOMS: atom_id res chain seq x y z
N MET A 1 -20.02 -4.04 31.13
CA MET A 1 -18.65 -4.02 30.59
C MET A 1 -18.63 -4.99 29.42
N SER A 2 -18.64 -4.47 28.19
CA SER A 2 -18.58 -5.30 26.99
C SER A 2 -17.16 -5.83 26.87
N ALA A 3 -16.99 -7.15 26.82
CA ALA A 3 -15.70 -7.73 26.52
C ALA A 3 -15.29 -7.23 25.13
N ALA A 4 -14.17 -6.50 25.05
CA ALA A 4 -13.56 -6.22 23.76
C ALA A 4 -13.36 -7.57 23.07
N ALA A 5 -14.01 -7.76 21.91
CA ALA A 5 -13.89 -8.99 21.16
C ALA A 5 -12.40 -9.29 20.98
N ALA A 6 -11.94 -10.41 21.57
CA ALA A 6 -10.53 -10.77 21.54
C ALA A 6 -10.12 -10.89 20.07
N PHE A 7 -9.17 -10.05 19.64
CA PHE A 7 -8.63 -10.13 18.29
C PHE A 7 -8.01 -11.52 18.11
N PRO A 8 -8.35 -12.27 17.04
CA PRO A 8 -7.77 -13.57 16.83
C PRO A 8 -6.24 -13.43 16.66
N SER A 9 -5.47 -14.40 17.15
CA SER A 9 -4.00 -14.39 17.02
C SER A 9 -3.54 -14.45 15.57
N TRP A 10 -4.38 -14.97 14.69
CA TRP A 10 -4.23 -14.93 13.23
C TRP A 10 -5.61 -15.04 12.56
N ALA A 11 -5.72 -14.54 11.33
CA ALA A 11 -6.93 -14.66 10.53
C ALA A 11 -6.57 -14.92 9.06
N ILE A 12 -7.42 -15.66 8.35
CA ILE A 12 -7.37 -15.75 6.89
C ILE A 12 -8.24 -14.61 6.38
N LEU A 13 -7.65 -13.62 5.71
CA LEU A 13 -8.36 -12.45 5.20
C LEU A 13 -8.59 -12.60 3.70
N GLU A 14 -9.83 -12.41 3.25
CA GLU A 14 -10.14 -12.30 1.82
C GLU A 14 -9.39 -11.10 1.21
N PRO A 15 -8.64 -11.25 0.10
CA PRO A 15 -7.98 -10.12 -0.57
C PRO A 15 -8.96 -9.09 -1.13
N PHE A 16 -10.21 -9.47 -1.38
CA PHE A 16 -11.25 -8.59 -1.90
C PHE A 16 -11.93 -7.76 -0.80
N VAL A 17 -12.22 -6.51 -1.15
CA VAL A 17 -12.96 -5.57 -0.28
C VAL A 17 -14.43 -5.55 -0.69
N PHE A 18 -15.31 -5.77 0.28
CA PHE A 18 -16.76 -5.80 0.05
C PHE A 18 -17.37 -4.42 0.27
N ARG A 19 -17.61 -3.68 -0.81
CA ARG A 19 -18.27 -2.37 -0.75
C ARG A 19 -19.76 -2.48 -0.45
N ARG A 20 -20.23 -1.71 0.52
CA ARG A 20 -21.62 -1.58 0.95
C ARG A 20 -21.86 -0.12 1.32
N ASP A 21 -22.46 0.64 0.41
CA ASP A 21 -22.59 2.10 0.57
C ASP A 21 -23.83 2.48 1.39
N ASP A 22 -24.87 1.65 1.39
CA ASP A 22 -26.05 1.84 2.21
C ASP A 22 -25.88 1.24 3.61
N ASP A 23 -26.43 1.93 4.62
CA ASP A 23 -26.32 1.52 6.03
C ASP A 23 -27.05 0.20 6.33
N ALA A 24 -28.02 -0.18 5.50
CA ALA A 24 -28.77 -1.43 5.67
C ALA A 24 -27.94 -2.66 5.28
N SER A 25 -27.07 -2.55 4.28
CA SER A 25 -26.23 -3.64 3.78
C SER A 25 -24.83 -3.66 4.40
N PHE A 26 -24.35 -2.54 4.95
CA PHE A 26 -23.10 -2.48 5.71
C PHE A 26 -23.29 -3.21 7.05
N PRO A 27 -22.39 -4.14 7.44
CA PRO A 27 -22.59 -4.95 8.65
C PRO A 27 -22.66 -4.05 9.89
N ASP A 28 -23.60 -4.35 10.78
CA ASP A 28 -23.69 -3.71 12.10
C ASP A 28 -22.51 -4.10 13.03
N GLU A 29 -22.46 -3.50 14.22
CA GLU A 29 -21.42 -3.76 15.22
C GLU A 29 -21.44 -5.19 15.77
N THR A 30 -22.58 -5.89 15.69
CA THR A 30 -22.68 -7.28 16.16
C THR A 30 -21.98 -8.25 15.21
N LYS A 31 -22.01 -7.96 13.90
CA LYS A 31 -21.39 -8.80 12.85
C LYS A 31 -19.94 -8.40 12.53
N ALA A 32 -19.61 -7.12 12.72
CA ALA A 32 -18.29 -6.56 12.44
C ALA A 32 -17.95 -5.50 13.50
N PRO A 33 -17.50 -5.94 14.70
CA PRO A 33 -17.23 -5.03 15.83
C PRO A 33 -15.97 -4.19 15.63
N VAL A 34 -15.03 -4.65 14.80
CA VAL A 34 -13.77 -3.95 14.54
C VAL A 34 -13.96 -2.99 13.37
N ARG A 35 -13.93 -1.69 13.64
CA ARG A 35 -14.32 -0.64 12.69
C ARG A 35 -13.43 0.57 12.83
N ALA A 36 -13.14 1.21 11.70
CA ALA A 36 -12.42 2.47 11.68
C ALA A 36 -12.99 3.40 10.60
N SER A 37 -12.77 4.69 10.78
CA SER A 37 -13.15 5.73 9.81
C SER A 37 -11.92 6.48 9.36
N GLY A 38 -11.91 6.91 8.10
CA GLY A 38 -10.83 7.69 7.53
C GLY A 38 -11.37 8.82 6.65
N THR A 39 -10.53 9.82 6.43
CA THR A 39 -10.82 10.93 5.51
C THR A 39 -9.65 11.08 4.55
N THR A 40 -9.96 11.07 3.27
CA THR A 40 -8.96 11.22 2.21
C THR A 40 -8.42 12.66 2.13
N SER A 41 -7.34 12.86 1.40
CA SER A 41 -6.70 14.16 1.17
C SER A 41 -7.56 15.09 0.33
N TRP A 42 -8.55 14.56 -0.38
CA TRP A 42 -9.60 15.30 -1.08
C TRP A 42 -10.91 15.43 -0.28
N GLY A 43 -10.89 15.13 1.02
CA GLY A 43 -12.01 15.37 1.93
C GLY A 43 -13.14 14.34 1.87
N ALA A 44 -12.98 13.22 1.15
CA ALA A 44 -13.99 12.18 1.11
C ALA A 44 -13.88 11.27 2.36
N PRO A 45 -14.96 11.15 3.16
CA PRO A 45 -14.98 10.22 4.28
C PRO A 45 -15.21 8.79 3.79
N PHE A 46 -14.68 7.82 4.52
CA PHE A 46 -14.97 6.41 4.32
C PHE A 46 -14.93 5.65 5.65
N ARG A 47 -15.56 4.47 5.68
CA ARG A 47 -15.58 3.60 6.85
C ARG A 47 -15.20 2.19 6.45
N ILE A 48 -14.47 1.51 7.32
CA ILE A 48 -14.16 0.10 7.18
C ILE A 48 -14.72 -0.70 8.35
N ALA A 49 -15.04 -1.96 8.11
CA ALA A 49 -15.44 -2.91 9.14
C ALA A 49 -14.86 -4.30 8.84
N PHE A 50 -14.14 -4.87 9.80
CA PHE A 50 -13.64 -6.24 9.73
C PHE A 50 -14.67 -7.18 10.34
N SER A 51 -15.07 -8.18 9.57
CA SER A 51 -15.84 -9.32 10.06
C SER A 51 -14.87 -10.49 10.17
N PHE A 52 -14.41 -10.75 11.39
CA PHE A 52 -13.51 -11.86 11.68
C PHE A 52 -14.29 -13.16 11.83
N ALA A 53 -13.74 -14.23 11.27
CA ALA A 53 -14.23 -15.58 11.43
C ALA A 53 -13.11 -16.44 12.01
N GLU A 54 -13.46 -17.40 12.88
CA GLU A 54 -12.48 -18.35 13.39
C GLU A 54 -11.86 -19.16 12.24
N PRO A 55 -10.53 -19.22 12.14
CA PRO A 55 -9.88 -20.02 11.13
C PRO A 55 -10.30 -21.50 11.21
N PRO A 56 -10.41 -22.21 10.07
CA PRO A 56 -9.96 -21.82 8.73
C PRO A 56 -10.98 -20.99 7.92
N ARG A 57 -12.05 -20.48 8.56
CA ARG A 57 -13.02 -19.63 7.83
C ARG A 57 -12.37 -18.30 7.44
N VAL A 58 -12.80 -17.78 6.30
CA VAL A 58 -12.27 -16.53 5.73
C VAL A 58 -12.96 -15.33 6.36
N SER A 59 -12.14 -14.45 6.93
CA SER A 59 -12.52 -13.11 7.41
C SER A 59 -12.65 -12.13 6.25
N ARG A 60 -13.47 -11.09 6.41
CA ARG A 60 -13.80 -10.14 5.33
C ARG A 60 -13.64 -8.69 5.77
N LEU A 61 -13.16 -7.87 4.85
CA LEU A 61 -13.14 -6.41 4.98
C LEU A 61 -14.32 -5.80 4.21
N TYR A 62 -15.18 -5.08 4.91
CA TYR A 62 -16.24 -4.27 4.32
C TYR A 62 -15.84 -2.81 4.29
N VAL A 63 -16.31 -2.09 3.27
CA VAL A 63 -16.09 -0.65 3.16
C VAL A 63 -17.38 0.08 2.80
N GLN A 64 -17.60 1.24 3.39
CA GLN A 64 -18.61 2.22 2.99
C GLN A 64 -17.89 3.43 2.39
N LEU A 65 -18.20 3.76 1.13
CA LEU A 65 -17.51 4.78 0.33
C LEU A 65 -18.52 5.81 -0.20
N PRO A 66 -19.12 6.64 0.67
CA PRO A 66 -20.08 7.65 0.25
C PRO A 66 -19.42 8.67 -0.70
N GLY A 67 -20.08 8.94 -1.83
CA GLY A 67 -19.60 9.91 -2.83
C GLY A 67 -18.52 9.39 -3.78
N PHE A 68 -18.09 8.13 -3.67
CA PHE A 68 -17.18 7.52 -4.66
C PHE A 68 -17.95 6.98 -5.86
N PRO A 69 -17.33 6.93 -7.07
CA PRO A 69 -17.93 6.29 -8.25
C PRO A 69 -18.41 4.87 -7.93
N GLY A 70 -19.51 4.43 -8.52
CA GLY A 70 -20.09 3.10 -8.27
C GLY A 70 -19.10 1.94 -8.48
N PRO A 71 -19.38 0.76 -7.90
CA PRO A 71 -18.48 -0.41 -7.95
C PRO A 71 -18.24 -0.94 -9.37
N ASP A 72 -19.14 -0.66 -10.31
CA ASP A 72 -19.05 -0.94 -11.74
C ASP A 72 -18.01 -0.06 -12.46
N LYS A 73 -17.66 1.09 -11.88
CA LYS A 73 -16.77 2.09 -12.49
C LYS A 73 -15.35 2.00 -11.98
N GLN A 74 -15.19 1.87 -10.66
CA GLN A 74 -13.88 1.92 -10.01
C GLN A 74 -13.82 1.01 -8.78
N THR A 75 -12.62 0.58 -8.42
CA THR A 75 -12.30 -0.10 -7.16
C THR A 75 -11.50 0.87 -6.27
N PRO A 76 -12.16 1.68 -5.43
CA PRO A 76 -11.49 2.79 -4.76
C PRO A 76 -10.58 2.35 -3.62
N LEU A 77 -10.95 1.28 -2.91
CA LEU A 77 -10.21 0.76 -1.76
C LEU A 77 -9.70 -0.65 -2.03
N VAL A 78 -8.41 -0.89 -1.79
CA VAL A 78 -7.79 -2.22 -1.86
C VAL A 78 -6.87 -2.45 -0.66
N ILE A 79 -6.75 -3.72 -0.25
CA ILE A 79 -5.74 -4.19 0.69
C ILE A 79 -4.46 -4.44 -0.10
N LEU A 80 -3.35 -3.83 0.31
CA LEU A 80 -2.06 -3.99 -0.39
C LEU A 80 -1.15 -5.00 0.28
N ALA A 81 -1.06 -4.93 1.60
CA ALA A 81 -0.20 -5.82 2.37
C ALA A 81 -0.71 -5.91 3.81
N THR A 82 -0.43 -7.03 4.45
CA THR A 82 -0.66 -7.23 5.88
C THR A 82 0.61 -7.76 6.51
N HIS A 83 0.93 -7.30 7.72
CA HIS A 83 2.03 -7.86 8.48
C HIS A 83 1.81 -7.63 9.97
N ARG A 84 1.76 -8.73 10.74
CA ARG A 84 1.43 -8.73 12.17
C ARG A 84 0.09 -8.04 12.43
N HIS A 85 0.07 -6.98 13.22
CA HIS A 85 -1.11 -6.23 13.60
C HIS A 85 -1.46 -5.10 12.62
N LEU A 86 -0.69 -4.93 11.54
CA LEU A 86 -0.83 -3.80 10.60
C LEU A 86 -1.40 -4.25 9.25
N THR A 87 -2.25 -3.40 8.68
CA THR A 87 -2.78 -3.54 7.32
C THR A 87 -2.56 -2.25 6.55
N LEU A 88 -1.97 -2.36 5.37
CA LEU A 88 -1.79 -1.26 4.42
C LEU A 88 -2.96 -1.25 3.44
N LEU A 89 -3.72 -0.15 3.45
CA LEU A 89 -4.84 0.10 2.56
C LEU A 89 -4.46 1.21 1.59
N ARG A 90 -4.94 1.11 0.35
CA ARG A 90 -4.92 2.20 -0.62
C ARG A 90 -6.32 2.66 -0.91
N VAL A 91 -6.54 3.97 -0.84
CA VAL A 91 -7.79 4.62 -1.26
C VAL A 91 -7.47 5.54 -2.43
N ALA A 92 -8.25 5.48 -3.49
CA ALA A 92 -8.09 6.35 -4.64
C ALA A 92 -9.36 6.51 -5.44
N THR A 93 -9.38 7.58 -6.20
CA THR A 93 -10.43 7.84 -7.19
C THR A 93 -9.82 8.66 -8.32
N GLU A 94 -10.53 8.70 -9.42
CA GLU A 94 -10.31 9.71 -10.44
C GLU A 94 -11.21 10.91 -10.13
N LEU A 95 -10.60 12.09 -9.99
CA LEU A 95 -11.32 13.36 -9.86
C LEU A 95 -11.74 13.87 -11.25
N PRO A 96 -12.66 14.85 -11.33
CA PRO A 96 -12.93 15.55 -12.57
C PRO A 96 -11.63 16.02 -13.25
N ASN A 97 -11.59 15.99 -14.59
CA ASN A 97 -10.40 16.24 -15.42
C ASN A 97 -9.36 15.11 -15.45
N PHE A 98 -9.77 13.87 -15.15
CA PHE A 98 -8.92 12.68 -15.27
C PHE A 98 -7.69 12.69 -14.33
N VAL A 99 -7.81 13.38 -13.19
CA VAL A 99 -6.73 13.46 -12.19
C VAL A 99 -6.89 12.31 -11.21
N MET A 100 -5.99 11.33 -11.26
CA MET A 100 -5.92 10.26 -10.27
C MET A 100 -5.38 10.81 -8.94
N VAL A 101 -6.14 10.62 -7.87
CA VAL A 101 -5.69 10.88 -6.49
C VAL A 101 -5.56 9.57 -5.73
N GLN A 102 -4.55 9.48 -4.86
CA GLN A 102 -4.21 8.26 -4.14
C GLN A 102 -3.69 8.61 -2.76
N ASP A 103 -4.29 7.99 -1.74
CA ASP A 103 -3.83 8.00 -0.36
C ASP A 103 -3.55 6.56 0.10
N PHE A 104 -2.66 6.45 1.08
CA PHE A 104 -2.38 5.21 1.76
C PHE A 104 -2.74 5.35 3.23
N PHE A 105 -3.29 4.30 3.81
CA PHE A 105 -3.69 4.25 5.20
C PHE A 105 -3.10 3.02 5.87
N ILE A 106 -2.62 3.20 7.10
CA ILE A 106 -2.27 2.12 7.99
C ILE A 106 -3.42 1.93 8.97
N TYR A 107 -3.95 0.72 8.99
CA TYR A 107 -4.81 0.22 10.03
C TYR A 107 -3.97 -0.59 11.03
N SER A 108 -4.19 -0.37 12.33
CA SER A 108 -3.56 -1.13 13.41
C SER A 108 -4.62 -1.86 14.23
N ALA A 109 -4.48 -3.17 14.39
CA ALA A 109 -5.34 -3.97 15.28
C ALA A 109 -5.19 -3.57 16.75
N TYR A 110 -4.07 -2.94 17.14
CA TYR A 110 -3.87 -2.42 18.50
C TYR A 110 -4.58 -1.09 18.73
N ASN A 111 -4.87 -0.32 17.68
CA ASN A 111 -5.69 0.88 17.73
C ASN A 111 -6.84 0.78 16.71
N PRO A 112 -7.82 -0.12 16.95
CA PRO A 112 -8.77 -0.56 15.94
C PRO A 112 -9.73 0.53 15.47
N SER A 113 -9.85 1.65 16.20
CA SER A 113 -10.74 2.76 15.86
C SER A 113 -10.10 3.81 14.95
N SER A 114 -8.78 3.71 14.67
CA SER A 114 -8.02 4.73 13.97
C SER A 114 -7.48 4.22 12.63
N LEU A 115 -7.48 5.11 11.63
CA LEU A 115 -6.76 4.95 10.37
C LEU A 115 -5.73 6.06 10.24
N GLN A 116 -4.45 5.70 10.25
CA GLN A 116 -3.36 6.64 10.02
C GLN A 116 -3.16 6.83 8.53
N ARG A 117 -3.48 8.02 8.02
CA ARG A 117 -3.12 8.40 6.65
C ARG A 117 -1.63 8.64 6.54
N LEU A 118 -0.97 7.98 5.60
CA LEU A 118 0.42 8.24 5.27
C LEU A 118 0.56 9.59 4.56
N PRO A 119 1.67 10.32 4.76
CA PRO A 119 1.93 11.55 4.01
C PRO A 119 2.01 11.26 2.51
N PRO A 120 1.67 12.24 1.65
CA PRO A 120 1.82 12.08 0.21
C PRO A 120 3.29 11.89 -0.18
N CYS A 121 3.56 11.06 -1.19
CA CYS A 121 4.89 10.95 -1.78
C CYS A 121 5.14 12.17 -2.68
N THR A 122 5.71 13.21 -2.10
CA THR A 122 6.00 14.51 -2.73
C THR A 122 7.45 14.66 -3.18
N GLU A 123 8.21 13.56 -3.30
CA GLU A 123 9.61 13.66 -3.73
C GLU A 123 9.67 14.58 -4.96
N PRO A 124 10.40 15.71 -4.86
CA PRO A 124 10.58 16.55 -6.02
C PRO A 124 11.21 15.64 -7.05
N SER A 125 10.82 15.77 -8.31
CA SER A 125 11.52 15.15 -9.43
C SER A 125 12.96 15.70 -9.49
N GLY A 126 13.82 15.34 -8.53
CA GLY A 126 15.19 15.83 -8.34
C GLY A 126 16.11 15.34 -9.45
N GLN A 127 15.63 14.39 -10.24
CA GLN A 127 15.81 14.49 -11.68
C GLN A 127 14.59 13.94 -12.41
N ARG A 128 14.04 14.74 -13.32
CA ARG A 128 13.62 14.24 -14.64
C ARG A 128 14.83 13.53 -15.30
N ARG A 129 15.21 12.36 -14.81
CA ARG A 129 16.34 11.57 -15.30
C ARG A 129 15.82 10.88 -16.56
N ARG A 130 15.99 11.55 -17.70
CA ARG A 130 15.72 11.13 -19.10
C ARG A 130 15.15 9.71 -19.21
N GLY A 131 13.83 9.59 -19.29
CA GLY A 131 13.16 8.30 -19.49
C GLY A 131 11.64 8.33 -19.30
N HIS A 132 11.11 9.19 -18.44
CA HIS A 132 9.68 9.37 -18.24
C HIS A 132 9.21 10.67 -18.89
N LEU A 133 8.48 10.56 -20.00
CA LEU A 133 7.99 11.69 -20.80
C LEU A 133 6.65 12.26 -20.33
N LEU A 134 6.10 11.80 -19.20
CA LEU A 134 4.80 12.29 -18.72
C LEU A 134 4.96 12.99 -17.36
N PRO A 135 4.52 14.25 -17.22
CA PRO A 135 4.44 14.91 -15.92
C PRO A 135 3.47 14.15 -15.01
N TYR A 136 3.76 14.09 -13.70
CA TYR A 136 2.78 13.53 -12.77
C TYR A 136 1.54 14.43 -12.71
N PRO A 137 0.35 13.87 -12.45
CA PRO A 137 -0.84 14.66 -12.19
C PRO A 137 -0.57 15.62 -11.03
N LYS A 138 -0.83 16.91 -11.26
CA LYS A 138 -0.85 17.91 -10.19
C LYS A 138 -2.20 17.87 -9.51
N ASP A 139 -2.22 17.98 -8.19
CA ASP A 139 -3.46 18.19 -7.46
C ASP A 139 -4.00 19.62 -7.66
N HIS A 140 -5.15 19.93 -7.07
CA HIS A 140 -5.77 21.26 -7.10
C HIS A 140 -4.89 22.36 -6.47
N GLU A 141 -3.89 21.99 -5.67
CA GLU A 141 -2.94 22.89 -5.01
C GLU A 141 -1.64 23.05 -5.82
N GLY A 142 -1.52 22.41 -6.99
CA GLY A 142 -0.35 22.46 -7.85
C GLY A 142 0.84 21.63 -7.37
N VAL A 143 0.65 20.80 -6.33
CA VAL A 143 1.68 19.92 -5.78
C VAL A 143 1.74 18.64 -6.62
N GLU A 144 2.95 18.31 -7.10
CA GLU A 144 3.21 17.10 -7.86
C GLU A 144 3.22 15.89 -6.90
N ARG A 145 2.20 15.04 -6.99
CA ARG A 145 2.08 13.82 -6.18
C ARG A 145 2.45 12.61 -7.01
N ARG A 146 3.39 11.82 -6.51
CA ARG A 146 3.78 10.57 -7.17
C ARG A 146 2.72 9.50 -6.92
N ILE A 147 2.16 8.97 -8.00
CA ILE A 147 1.32 7.76 -7.95
C ILE A 147 2.23 6.55 -7.76
N LEU A 148 2.06 5.83 -6.65
CA LEU A 148 2.78 4.61 -6.35
C LEU A 148 2.04 3.41 -6.97
N ALA A 149 2.80 2.52 -7.59
CA ALA A 149 2.32 1.29 -8.18
C ALA A 149 1.96 0.30 -7.07
N ILE A 150 0.67 0.04 -6.95
CA ILE A 150 0.10 -0.75 -5.86
C ILE A 150 0.64 -2.17 -5.76
N ARG A 151 0.99 -2.81 -6.90
CA ARG A 151 1.47 -4.20 -6.94
C ARG A 151 2.89 -4.37 -6.41
N SER A 152 3.68 -3.31 -6.41
CA SER A 152 5.06 -3.32 -5.94
C SER A 152 5.21 -2.77 -4.53
N MET A 153 4.11 -2.51 -3.83
CA MET A 153 4.09 -1.98 -2.48
C MET A 153 4.10 -3.10 -1.44
N GLY A 154 4.96 -2.99 -0.44
CA GLY A 154 5.02 -3.89 0.70
C GLY A 154 4.90 -3.16 2.04
N LEU A 155 4.55 -3.91 3.08
CA LEU A 155 4.47 -3.45 4.47
C LEU A 155 5.34 -4.36 5.35
N LEU A 156 6.25 -3.75 6.10
CA LEU A 156 7.09 -4.41 7.09
C LEU A 156 6.81 -3.80 8.46
N CYS A 157 6.67 -4.62 9.49
CA CYS A 157 6.38 -4.25 10.86
C CYS A 157 7.52 -4.82 11.68
N ARG A 158 8.19 -3.99 12.49
CA ARG A 158 9.42 -4.35 13.18
C ARG A 158 9.17 -4.57 14.66
N GLY A 159 9.40 -5.80 15.12
CA GLY A 159 9.31 -6.14 16.55
C GLY A 159 7.89 -6.08 17.12
N GLU A 160 7.79 -5.97 18.44
CA GLU A 160 6.51 -5.84 19.16
C GLU A 160 6.00 -4.39 19.22
N GLY A 161 6.77 -3.43 18.69
CA GLY A 161 6.43 -2.01 18.68
C GLY A 161 5.57 -1.59 17.49
N GLU A 162 5.25 -0.29 17.46
CA GLU A 162 4.45 0.36 16.39
C GLU A 162 5.31 0.77 15.18
N GLU A 163 6.59 0.41 15.14
CA GLU A 163 7.47 0.74 14.01
C GLU A 163 7.12 -0.07 12.77
N PHE A 164 6.93 0.63 11.66
CA PHE A 164 6.71 0.00 10.37
C PHE A 164 7.48 0.71 9.25
N ALA A 165 7.67 0.00 8.15
CA ALA A 165 8.13 0.55 6.90
C ALA A 165 7.16 0.15 5.78
N VAL A 166 6.88 1.09 4.89
CA VAL A 166 6.18 0.84 3.63
C VAL A 166 7.14 1.13 2.50
N ALA A 167 7.22 0.26 1.50
CA ALA A 167 8.14 0.45 0.38
C ALA A 167 7.55 0.02 -0.96
N GLU A 168 7.85 0.76 -2.01
CA GLU A 168 7.61 0.43 -3.40
C GLU A 168 8.93 0.14 -4.12
N LEU A 169 9.00 -0.93 -4.90
CA LEU A 169 10.11 -1.24 -5.80
C LEU A 169 9.75 -0.92 -7.26
N LYS A 170 10.65 -0.23 -7.97
CA LYS A 170 10.61 -0.13 -9.44
C LYS A 170 11.95 -0.51 -10.04
N LEU A 171 11.94 -1.35 -11.06
CA LEU A 171 13.15 -1.63 -11.82
C LEU A 171 13.36 -0.61 -12.93
N PHE A 172 14.59 -0.15 -13.07
CA PHE A 172 15.03 0.78 -14.09
C PHE A 172 16.17 0.17 -14.90
N THR A 173 15.95 0.03 -16.21
CA THR A 173 16.98 -0.49 -17.12
C THR A 173 17.71 0.65 -17.82
N SER A 174 19.02 0.74 -17.61
CA SER A 174 19.89 1.67 -18.34
C SER A 174 20.35 1.05 -19.66
N ARG A 175 19.70 1.43 -20.76
CA ARG A 175 20.02 0.94 -22.12
C ARG A 175 21.48 1.16 -22.52
N SER A 176 22.10 2.24 -22.06
CA SER A 176 23.49 2.58 -22.41
C SER A 176 24.54 1.83 -21.61
N ARG A 177 24.18 1.23 -20.48
CA ARG A 177 25.13 0.55 -19.58
C ARG A 177 24.86 -0.95 -19.43
N ASN A 178 23.81 -1.46 -20.09
CA ASN A 178 23.30 -2.82 -19.91
C ASN A 178 23.19 -3.20 -18.43
N LYS A 179 22.61 -2.31 -17.63
CA LYS A 179 22.49 -2.46 -16.17
C LYS A 179 21.06 -2.20 -15.72
N VAL A 180 20.56 -3.06 -14.85
CA VAL A 180 19.28 -2.88 -14.16
C VAL A 180 19.53 -2.39 -12.75
N HIS A 181 18.78 -1.38 -12.34
CA HIS A 181 18.78 -0.81 -11.00
C HIS A 181 17.41 -0.96 -10.37
N ALA A 182 17.37 -1.11 -9.06
CA ALA A 182 16.17 -1.04 -8.25
C ALA A 182 16.04 0.36 -7.65
N ASP A 183 14.97 1.07 -7.98
CA ASP A 183 14.54 2.28 -7.30
C ASP A 183 13.55 1.87 -6.21
N ILE A 184 13.90 2.13 -4.95
CA ILE A 184 13.08 1.83 -3.78
C ILE A 184 12.60 3.15 -3.20
N PHE A 185 11.29 3.32 -3.10
CA PHE A 185 10.65 4.45 -2.45
C PHE A 185 10.02 3.97 -1.17
N PHE A 186 10.40 4.53 -0.03
CA PHE A 186 9.98 4.00 1.24
C PHE A 186 9.67 5.10 2.25
N LEU A 187 8.79 4.76 3.17
CA LEU A 187 8.47 5.54 4.36
C LEU A 187 8.74 4.65 5.58
N LYS A 188 9.45 5.19 6.56
CA LYS A 188 9.66 4.56 7.86
C LYS A 188 8.89 5.36 8.88
N SER A 189 8.07 4.68 9.68
CA SER A 189 7.42 5.31 10.81
C SER A 189 8.44 5.54 11.92
N ALA A 190 8.38 6.71 12.56
CA ALA A 190 9.22 7.06 13.70
C ALA A 190 8.34 7.15 14.96
N VAL A 191 8.78 6.53 16.06
CA VAL A 191 8.09 6.63 17.36
C VAL A 191 8.77 7.67 18.27
N PRO A 192 8.02 8.48 19.06
CA PRO A 192 6.56 8.51 19.16
C PRO A 192 5.91 9.65 18.36
N ALA A 193 4.69 9.37 17.91
CA ALA A 193 3.77 10.28 17.24
C ALA A 193 3.70 11.65 17.94
N GLY A 194 3.99 12.71 17.20
CA GLY A 194 3.90 14.09 17.68
C GLY A 194 4.93 15.04 17.09
N LEU A 195 6.01 14.53 16.49
CA LEU A 195 6.99 15.34 15.78
C LEU A 195 6.84 15.13 14.27
N CYS A 196 6.34 16.17 13.60
CA CYS A 196 6.38 16.35 12.16
C CYS A 196 7.67 15.76 11.55
N GLY A 197 7.55 14.79 10.64
CA GLY A 197 8.74 14.35 9.92
C GLY A 197 8.68 13.04 9.15
N GLU A 198 7.59 12.25 9.20
CA GLU A 198 7.47 11.11 8.30
C GLU A 198 7.46 11.63 6.85
N LYS A 199 8.53 11.33 6.13
CA LYS A 199 8.73 11.77 4.75
C LYS A 199 9.16 10.57 3.93
N TRP A 200 8.55 10.43 2.76
CA TRP A 200 9.01 9.49 1.76
C TRP A 200 10.45 9.78 1.37
N SER A 201 11.26 8.73 1.32
CA SER A 201 12.64 8.74 0.87
C SER A 201 12.79 7.77 -0.30
N SER A 202 13.74 8.02 -1.19
CA SER A 202 14.09 7.09 -2.26
C SER A 202 15.57 6.73 -2.27
N MET A 203 15.85 5.55 -2.81
CA MET A 203 17.21 5.07 -3.05
C MET A 203 17.27 4.26 -4.34
N ARG A 204 18.39 4.38 -5.06
CA ARG A 204 18.70 3.54 -6.22
C ARG A 204 19.82 2.57 -5.85
N VAL A 205 19.57 1.28 -5.98
CA VAL A 205 20.57 0.24 -5.71
C VAL A 205 20.85 -0.61 -6.95
N PRO A 206 22.08 -1.11 -7.11
CA PRO A 206 22.35 -2.16 -8.08
C PRO A 206 21.64 -3.46 -7.66
N ILE A 207 21.12 -4.21 -8.63
CA ILE A 207 20.67 -5.59 -8.37
C ILE A 207 21.91 -6.46 -8.32
N LEU A 208 22.11 -7.16 -7.19
CA LEU A 208 23.21 -8.09 -7.03
C LEU A 208 22.78 -9.45 -7.59
N HIS A 209 23.63 -10.03 -8.44
CA HIS A 209 23.43 -11.36 -8.99
C HIS A 209 24.49 -12.30 -8.41
N SER A 210 24.13 -13.56 -8.14
CA SER A 210 25.06 -14.56 -7.55
C SER A 210 26.15 -15.03 -8.52
N GLY A 211 26.12 -14.58 -9.77
CA GLY A 211 27.13 -14.82 -10.81
C GLY A 211 27.30 -13.62 -11.74
N ASN A 212 28.04 -13.78 -12.84
CA ASN A 212 28.11 -12.76 -13.89
C ASN A 212 26.84 -12.84 -14.76
N PRO A 213 25.90 -11.88 -14.65
CA PRO A 213 24.67 -11.94 -15.43
C PRO A 213 25.00 -11.79 -16.92
N ASP A 214 24.42 -12.65 -17.74
CA ASP A 214 24.51 -12.51 -19.19
C ASP A 214 23.47 -11.53 -19.74
N GLU A 215 23.40 -11.37 -21.06
CA GLU A 215 22.42 -10.49 -21.68
C GLU A 215 20.98 -10.97 -21.49
N ASP A 216 20.75 -12.28 -21.37
CA ASP A 216 19.41 -12.83 -21.14
C ASP A 216 18.94 -12.55 -19.72
N ASP A 217 19.81 -12.71 -18.71
CA ASP A 217 19.51 -12.35 -17.32
C ASP A 217 19.08 -10.87 -17.19
N ILE A 218 19.81 -9.97 -17.86
CA ILE A 218 19.49 -8.54 -17.89
C ILE A 218 18.16 -8.29 -18.61
N ARG A 219 17.87 -9.02 -19.69
CA ARG A 219 16.58 -8.94 -20.39
C ARG A 219 15.44 -9.45 -19.51
N GLN A 220 15.61 -10.56 -18.81
CA GLN A 220 14.60 -11.07 -17.88
C GLN A 220 14.30 -10.02 -16.80
N LEU A 221 15.32 -9.46 -16.15
CA LEU A 221 15.15 -8.39 -15.16
C LEU A 221 14.49 -7.13 -15.75
N SER A 222 14.74 -6.80 -17.02
CA SER A 222 14.08 -5.67 -17.68
C SER A 222 12.57 -5.86 -17.89
N LEU A 223 12.12 -7.13 -17.88
CA LEU A 223 10.71 -7.51 -18.01
C LEU A 223 10.05 -7.77 -16.64
N TRP A 224 10.75 -7.50 -15.53
CA TRP A 224 10.24 -7.70 -14.18
C TRP A 224 8.89 -7.03 -13.96
N ASN A 225 7.96 -7.79 -13.39
CA ASN A 225 6.65 -7.34 -13.00
C ASN A 225 6.29 -7.97 -11.66
N THR A 226 6.24 -7.16 -10.60
CA THR A 226 5.91 -7.66 -9.26
C THR A 226 4.47 -8.18 -9.22
N ASP A 227 4.33 -9.44 -8.83
CA ASP A 227 3.07 -10.12 -8.57
C ASP A 227 2.66 -10.03 -7.10
N ASP A 228 3.63 -10.12 -6.18
CA ASP A 228 3.39 -10.05 -4.73
C ASP A 228 4.60 -9.46 -3.96
N VAL A 229 4.35 -8.96 -2.74
CA VAL A 229 5.37 -8.45 -1.83
C VAL A 229 5.13 -8.99 -0.43
N ILE A 230 6.03 -9.84 0.05
CA ILE A 230 5.90 -10.49 1.36
C ILE A 230 7.00 -10.03 2.32
N PRO A 231 6.67 -9.82 3.61
CA PRO A 231 7.68 -9.63 4.64
C PRO A 231 8.27 -10.99 5.07
N ILE A 232 9.61 -11.09 5.09
CA ILE A 232 10.34 -12.24 5.62
C ILE A 232 11.34 -11.74 6.66
N ASP A 233 11.12 -12.10 7.93
CA ASP A 233 11.89 -11.61 9.08
C ASP A 233 11.96 -10.07 9.11
N ARG A 234 13.08 -9.50 8.65
CA ARG A 234 13.36 -8.05 8.60
C ARG A 234 13.45 -7.49 7.18
N TRP A 235 13.06 -8.27 6.18
CA TRP A 235 13.17 -7.95 4.76
C TRP A 235 11.80 -7.88 4.11
N LEU A 236 11.69 -7.06 3.07
CA LEU A 236 10.59 -7.13 2.10
C LEU A 236 11.11 -7.89 0.89
N CYS A 237 10.35 -8.88 0.44
CA CYS A 237 10.68 -9.67 -0.73
C CYS A 237 9.65 -9.39 -1.81
N TRP A 238 10.11 -8.88 -2.96
CA TRP A 238 9.29 -8.67 -4.15
C TRP A 238 9.37 -9.91 -5.03
N ILE A 239 8.21 -10.44 -5.42
CA ILE A 239 8.08 -11.68 -6.16
C ILE A 239 7.54 -11.37 -7.55
N ASP A 240 8.17 -11.96 -8.56
CA ASP A 240 7.65 -12.10 -9.92
C ASP A 240 7.57 -13.60 -10.19
N TYR A 241 6.37 -14.14 -10.40
CA TYR A 241 6.15 -15.58 -10.55
C TYR A 241 6.86 -16.19 -11.76
N SER A 242 7.26 -15.35 -12.73
CA SER A 242 8.00 -15.78 -13.92
C SER A 242 9.51 -15.61 -13.78
N ARG A 243 10.00 -14.77 -12.86
CA ARG A 243 11.41 -14.33 -12.81
C ARG A 243 12.10 -14.52 -11.47
N GLY A 244 11.36 -14.80 -10.41
CA GLY A 244 11.90 -15.14 -9.09
C GLY A 244 11.63 -14.06 -8.03
N VAL A 245 12.62 -13.84 -7.16
CA VAL A 245 12.47 -13.04 -5.94
C VAL A 245 13.62 -12.05 -5.80
N LEU A 246 13.29 -10.80 -5.46
CA LEU A 246 14.22 -9.76 -5.05
C LEU A 246 14.01 -9.44 -3.56
N PHE A 247 15.09 -9.27 -2.80
CA PHE A 247 15.08 -9.00 -1.36
C PHE A 247 15.99 -7.82 -0.99
#